data_AF-C0PNX3-F1
#
_entry.id   AF-C0PNX3-F1
#
_cell.length_a   1.000
_cell.length_b   1.000
_cell.length_c   1.000
_cell.angle_alpha   90.00
_cell.angle_beta   90.00
_cell.angle_gamma   90.00
#
_symmetry.space_group_name_H-M   'P 1'
#
loop_
_entity.id
_entity.type
_entity.pdbx_description
1 polymer ?
#
loop_
_entity_poly.entity_id
_entity_poly.type
_entity_poly.pdbx_seq_one_letter_code
_entity_poly.pdbx_strand_id
1 'polypeptide(L)'
;MENSAFGTNSELSRLQFCVDIEILEKEYILTEAQYMLSTLKSSFDFSESQSIESLMDILINEKLYDIAFTIVLKFWKESEIKKQLDRVFSVIAQQCCSNRSDNKSSKQVPLLPSSENDAWEINNRSIAVTQQLQGSNHWETLELYLDKYKDLHPRLPVIVAETLLYTDPEIELPLWLVQMFKANKAGNKISWGMSGKEADPAALFRLYINYGRHAEATNLLVEYLESFASSRPVDVLHRKKMSAVWFPYTAVERLWCQLGEMQRAGHSVDQCDRLKKLLHGALMSHLQQVVVDSDDVLSSVGDGQGMEDQSS
;
A
#
# COMPACT_ATOMS: atom_id res chain seq x y z
N MET A 1 49.29 62.85 29.60
CA MET A 1 49.62 62.27 28.28
C MET A 1 49.43 60.78 28.43
N GLU A 2 48.25 60.28 28.07
CA GLU A 2 47.94 58.85 28.05
C GLU A 2 46.69 58.66 27.17
N ASN A 3 46.91 57.98 26.05
CA ASN A 3 46.05 57.09 25.28
C ASN A 3 44.52 57.25 25.38
N SER A 4 43.89 57.63 24.27
CA SER A 4 42.65 56.98 23.84
C SER A 4 42.63 56.92 22.31
N ALA A 5 42.75 55.70 21.80
CA ALA A 5 42.77 55.38 20.40
C ALA A 5 41.37 55.56 19.81
N PHE A 6 41.19 56.58 18.98
CA PHE A 6 40.15 56.59 17.96
C PHE A 6 40.52 55.53 16.92
N GLY A 7 40.10 54.30 17.19
CA GLY A 7 40.11 53.19 16.24
C GLY A 7 39.15 53.51 15.10
N THR A 8 39.73 53.65 13.92
CA THR A 8 39.07 53.88 12.65
C THR A 8 38.06 52.80 12.30
N ASN A 9 36.95 53.27 11.72
CA ASN A 9 35.93 52.53 11.02
C ASN A 9 36.49 51.42 10.11
N SER A 10 36.40 50.15 10.53
CA SER A 10 36.48 49.02 9.60
C SER A 10 36.00 47.69 10.23
N GLU A 11 35.05 47.73 11.15
CA GLU A 11 34.22 46.56 11.48
C GLU A 11 32.78 46.83 11.04
N LEU A 12 32.63 47.22 9.78
CA LEU A 12 31.45 46.79 9.03
C LEU A 12 31.57 45.27 8.97
N SER A 13 30.96 44.64 9.98
CA SER A 13 30.74 43.21 10.03
C SER A 13 30.39 42.78 8.62
N ARG A 14 31.27 42.02 7.97
CA ARG A 14 30.89 41.22 6.81
C ARG A 14 29.84 40.27 7.35
N LEU A 15 28.58 40.75 7.41
CA LEU A 15 27.39 39.93 7.46
C LEU A 15 27.48 39.15 6.17
N GLN A 16 28.21 38.04 6.25
CA GLN A 16 28.17 37.01 5.26
C GLN A 16 26.74 36.50 5.38
N PHE A 17 25.84 37.10 4.59
CA PHE A 17 24.49 36.62 4.37
C PHE A 17 24.65 35.26 3.70
N CYS A 18 24.96 34.25 4.51
CA CYS A 18 25.00 32.88 4.10
C CYS A 18 23.53 32.50 3.96
N VAL A 19 22.98 32.70 2.76
CA VAL A 19 21.67 32.19 2.42
C VAL A 19 21.82 30.68 2.42
N ASP A 20 21.21 30.04 3.41
CA ASP A 20 21.11 28.60 3.45
C ASP A 20 20.22 28.16 2.28
N ILE A 21 20.83 27.45 1.32
CA ILE A 21 20.15 26.97 0.12
C ILE A 21 18.97 26.09 0.51
N GLU A 22 19.07 25.34 1.61
CA GLU A 22 18.00 24.46 2.08
C GLU A 22 16.79 25.25 2.62
N ILE A 23 17.04 26.39 3.27
CA ILE A 23 15.99 27.31 3.73
C ILE A 23 15.33 27.98 2.51
N LEU A 24 16.13 28.44 1.56
CA LEU A 24 15.61 29.09 0.35
C LEU A 24 14.77 28.13 -0.50
N GLU A 25 15.18 26.86 -0.64
CA GLU A 25 14.39 25.84 -1.33
C GLU A 25 13.04 25.60 -0.66
N LYS A 26 13.00 25.55 0.68
CA LYS A 26 11.75 25.39 1.45
C LYS A 26 10.83 26.58 1.27
N GLU A 27 11.35 27.80 1.38
CA GLU A 27 10.58 29.02 1.13
C GLU A 27 10.05 29.11 -0.31
N TYR A 28 10.86 28.70 -1.29
CA TYR A 28 10.45 28.61 -2.69
C TYR A 28 9.26 27.66 -2.87
N ILE A 29 9.33 26.43 -2.32
CA ILE A 29 8.26 25.44 -2.44
C ILE A 29 6.96 25.96 -1.77
N LEU A 30 7.06 26.61 -0.62
CA LEU A 30 5.89 27.21 0.04
C LEU A 30 5.28 28.33 -0.81
N THR A 31 6.11 29.20 -1.36
CA THR A 31 5.66 30.30 -2.21
C THR A 31 4.99 29.78 -3.49
N GLU A 32 5.57 28.74 -4.11
CA GLU A 32 5.02 28.06 -5.27
C GLU A 32 3.66 27.41 -4.95
N ALA A 33 3.53 26.75 -3.79
CA ALA A 33 2.27 26.19 -3.33
C ALA A 33 1.18 27.26 -3.13
N GLN A 34 1.52 28.36 -2.48
CA GLN A 34 0.61 29.49 -2.26
C GLN A 34 0.21 30.15 -3.58
N TYR A 35 1.15 30.32 -4.50
CA TYR A 35 0.88 30.84 -5.83
C TYR A 35 -0.15 29.98 -6.57
N MET A 36 0.04 28.65 -6.60
CA MET A 36 -0.91 27.76 -7.27
C MET A 36 -2.30 27.77 -6.61
N LEU A 37 -2.38 27.80 -5.29
CA LEU A 37 -3.67 27.94 -4.60
C LEU A 37 -4.36 29.27 -4.94
N SER A 38 -3.61 30.36 -5.04
CA SER A 38 -4.15 31.67 -5.45
C SER A 38 -4.71 31.64 -6.87
N THR A 39 -4.06 30.92 -7.79
CA THR A 39 -4.54 30.79 -9.17
C THR A 39 -5.85 30.00 -9.28
N LEU A 40 -6.08 29.03 -8.39
CA LEU A 40 -7.30 28.23 -8.38
C LEU A 40 -8.44 28.90 -7.61
N LYS A 41 -8.12 29.69 -6.58
CA LYS A 41 -9.10 30.26 -5.67
C LYS A 41 -8.86 31.75 -5.48
N SER A 42 -9.62 32.57 -6.21
CA SER A 42 -9.49 34.03 -6.21
C SER A 42 -9.85 34.71 -4.88
N SER A 43 -10.33 33.96 -3.88
CA SER A 43 -10.77 34.48 -2.57
C SER A 43 -10.00 33.86 -1.39
N PHE A 44 -8.84 33.27 -1.63
CA PHE A 44 -8.07 32.63 -0.56
C PHE A 44 -7.17 33.66 0.13
N ASP A 45 -7.55 34.08 1.33
CA ASP A 45 -6.73 35.00 2.13
C ASP A 45 -5.60 34.21 2.80
N PHE A 46 -4.36 34.46 2.37
CA PHE A 46 -3.18 33.95 3.03
C PHE A 46 -2.97 34.70 4.34
N SER A 47 -3.09 33.98 5.45
CA SER A 47 -2.62 34.47 6.75
C SER A 47 -1.17 34.02 6.92
N GLU A 48 -0.26 34.94 7.24
CA GLU A 48 1.17 34.65 7.54
C GLU A 48 1.36 33.62 8.68
N SER A 49 0.30 33.31 9.42
CA SER A 49 0.27 32.30 10.49
C SER A 49 -0.23 30.91 10.08
N GLN A 50 -0.52 30.66 8.79
CA GLN A 50 -0.97 29.34 8.36
C GLN A 50 0.11 28.28 8.60
N SER A 51 -0.24 27.24 9.35
CA SER A 51 0.66 26.11 9.57
C SER A 51 0.85 25.34 8.25
N ILE A 52 2.03 24.75 8.06
CA ILE A 52 2.33 23.92 6.88
C ILE A 52 1.31 22.77 6.76
N GLU A 53 0.85 22.22 7.89
CA GLU A 53 -0.19 21.18 7.94
C GLU A 53 -1.53 21.67 7.36
N SER A 54 -1.94 22.89 7.70
CA SER A 54 -3.17 23.48 7.14
C SER A 54 -3.05 23.73 5.64
N LEU A 55 -1.89 24.20 5.18
CA LEU A 55 -1.60 24.39 3.76
C LEU A 55 -1.66 23.06 3.00
N MET A 56 -1.08 21.99 3.55
CA MET A 56 -1.16 20.66 2.97
C MET A 56 -2.59 20.16 2.84
N ASP A 57 -3.42 20.33 3.87
CA ASP A 57 -4.82 19.89 3.83
C ASP A 57 -5.59 20.60 2.72
N ILE A 58 -5.32 21.89 2.52
CA ILE A 58 -5.91 22.68 1.43
C ILE A 58 -5.42 22.16 0.08
N LEU A 59 -4.11 21.92 -0.10
CA LEU A 59 -3.56 21.38 -1.34
C LEU A 59 -4.17 20.02 -1.71
N ILE A 60 -4.35 19.13 -0.72
CA ILE A 60 -4.94 17.80 -0.93
C ILE A 60 -6.43 17.91 -1.28
N ASN A 61 -7.16 18.83 -0.64
CA ASN A 61 -8.56 19.08 -0.97
C ASN A 61 -8.75 19.66 -2.37
N GLU A 62 -7.85 20.54 -2.80
CA GLU A 62 -7.86 21.15 -4.13
C GLU A 62 -7.13 20.28 -5.19
N LYS A 63 -6.77 19.02 -4.84
CA LYS A 63 -6.16 17.99 -5.71
C LYS A 63 -4.76 18.33 -6.27
N LEU A 64 -4.03 19.22 -5.60
CA LEU A 64 -2.64 19.57 -5.90
C LEU A 64 -1.67 18.60 -5.20
N TYR A 65 -1.75 17.32 -5.55
CA TYR A 65 -1.01 16.26 -4.86
C TYR A 65 0.52 16.35 -5.07
N ASP A 66 0.99 16.73 -6.25
CA ASP A 66 2.43 16.83 -6.54
C ASP A 66 3.16 17.77 -5.58
N ILE A 67 2.55 18.92 -5.31
CA ILE A 67 3.12 19.93 -4.39
C ILE A 67 2.98 19.47 -2.95
N ALA A 68 1.84 18.86 -2.59
CA ALA A 68 1.65 18.29 -1.26
C ALA A 68 2.72 17.23 -0.96
N PHE A 69 2.98 16.30 -1.88
CA PHE A 69 4.04 15.30 -1.73
C PHE A 69 5.44 15.91 -1.73
N THR A 70 5.69 16.95 -2.53
CA THR A 70 6.98 17.67 -2.53
C THR A 70 7.24 18.32 -1.18
N ILE A 71 6.23 18.96 -0.59
CA ILE A 71 6.28 19.52 0.75
C ILE A 71 6.55 18.40 1.77
N VAL A 72 5.83 17.27 1.71
CA VAL A 72 6.06 16.12 2.61
C VAL A 72 7.51 15.63 2.57
N LEU A 73 8.09 15.48 1.39
CA LEU A 73 9.45 14.97 1.23
C LEU A 73 10.54 15.95 1.67
N LYS A 74 10.31 17.26 1.54
CA LYS A 74 11.33 18.30 1.81
C LYS A 74 11.28 18.86 3.23
N PHE A 75 10.11 18.87 3.87
CA PHE A 75 9.92 19.52 5.17
C PHE A 75 10.06 18.57 6.37
N TRP A 76 9.80 17.28 6.19
CA TRP A 76 9.85 16.31 7.28
C TRP A 76 11.08 15.42 7.23
N LYS A 77 11.49 14.93 8.39
CA LYS A 77 12.54 13.91 8.53
C LYS A 77 11.94 12.52 8.29
N GLU A 78 12.76 11.54 7.93
CA GLU A 78 12.32 10.18 7.53
C GLU A 78 11.25 9.53 8.43
N SER A 79 11.31 9.72 9.75
CA SER A 79 10.30 9.19 10.69
C SER A 79 8.95 9.87 10.57
N GLU A 80 8.94 11.19 10.37
CA GLU A 80 7.72 11.98 10.24
C GLU A 80 7.16 11.96 8.81
N ILE A 81 8.01 11.77 7.79
CA ILE A 81 7.58 11.57 6.40
C ILE A 81 6.58 10.42 6.33
N LYS A 82 6.86 9.29 6.99
CA LYS A 82 5.97 8.12 7.01
C LYS A 82 4.58 8.48 7.54
N LYS A 83 4.54 9.14 8.71
CA LYS A 83 3.28 9.59 9.34
C LYS A 83 2.51 10.58 8.46
N GLN A 84 3.21 11.50 7.80
CA GLN A 84 2.56 12.45 6.90
C GLN A 84 2.06 11.76 5.63
N LEU A 85 2.82 10.84 5.04
CA LEU A 85 2.34 10.03 3.91
C LEU A 85 1.08 9.24 4.29
N ASP A 86 1.06 8.60 5.46
CA ASP A 86 -0.11 7.88 5.96
C ASP A 86 -1.35 8.79 6.00
N ARG A 87 -1.19 10.01 6.51
CA ARG A 87 -2.24 11.03 6.55
C ARG A 87 -2.70 11.44 5.16
N VAL A 88 -1.77 11.80 4.26
CA VAL A 88 -2.09 12.24 2.89
C VAL A 88 -2.83 11.13 2.13
N PHE A 89 -2.32 9.90 2.14
CA PHE A 89 -2.94 8.77 1.48
C PHE A 89 -4.31 8.42 2.07
N SER A 90 -4.50 8.57 3.39
CA SER A 90 -5.81 8.38 4.02
C SER A 90 -6.85 9.39 3.49
N VAL A 91 -6.48 10.67 3.37
CA VAL A 91 -7.37 11.71 2.85
C VAL A 91 -7.71 11.45 1.38
N ILE A 92 -6.73 11.09 0.55
CA ILE A 92 -6.97 10.75 -0.87
C ILE A 92 -7.89 9.53 -0.99
N ALA A 93 -7.68 8.49 -0.18
CA ALA A 93 -8.53 7.31 -0.15
C ALA A 93 -9.97 7.66 0.26
N GLN A 94 -10.16 8.54 1.25
CA GLN A 94 -11.49 9.03 1.64
C GLN A 94 -12.19 9.79 0.51
N GLN A 95 -11.45 10.65 -0.21
CA GLN A 95 -11.98 11.38 -1.37
C GLN A 95 -12.47 10.43 -2.49
N CYS A 96 -11.86 9.25 -2.62
CA CYS A 96 -12.32 8.22 -3.57
C CYS A 96 -13.74 7.70 -3.20
N CYS A 97 -14.07 7.65 -1.92
CA CYS A 97 -15.38 7.19 -1.42
C CYS A 97 -16.45 8.30 -1.41
N SER A 98 -16.06 9.57 -1.16
CA SER A 98 -17.02 10.70 -1.05
C SER A 98 -17.78 11.00 -2.35
N ASN A 99 -17.23 10.68 -3.52
CA ASN A 99 -17.91 10.90 -4.81
C ASN A 99 -19.13 9.99 -5.04
N ARG A 100 -19.39 9.02 -4.15
CA ARG A 100 -20.53 8.10 -4.26
C ARG A 100 -21.85 8.69 -3.73
N SER A 101 -21.80 9.81 -3.01
CA SER A 101 -23.01 10.45 -2.47
C SER A 101 -23.91 11.08 -3.55
N ASP A 102 -23.40 11.31 -4.76
CA ASP A 102 -24.18 11.93 -5.85
C ASP A 102 -24.64 10.94 -6.94
N ASN A 103 -24.23 9.66 -6.91
CA ASN A 103 -24.59 8.69 -7.95
C ASN A 103 -24.87 7.29 -7.38
N LYS A 104 -26.01 7.14 -6.68
CA LYS A 104 -26.64 5.81 -6.47
C LYS A 104 -27.40 5.36 -7.72
N SER A 105 -26.73 5.27 -8.87
CA SER A 105 -27.27 4.58 -10.05
C SER A 105 -26.20 4.37 -11.12
N SER A 106 -25.28 3.43 -10.91
CA SER A 106 -24.77 2.66 -12.04
C SER A 106 -24.06 1.41 -11.54
N LYS A 107 -24.73 0.27 -11.68
CA LYS A 107 -24.03 -1.02 -11.79
C LYS A 107 -23.33 -1.01 -13.13
N GLN A 108 -22.03 -0.74 -13.19
CA GLN A 108 -21.25 -1.03 -14.38
C GLN A 108 -19.97 -1.77 -14.01
N VAL A 109 -20.03 -3.07 -14.30
CA VAL A 109 -18.92 -3.97 -14.60
C VAL A 109 -17.97 -3.27 -15.59
N PRO A 110 -16.65 -3.23 -15.36
CA PRO A 110 -15.71 -2.73 -16.36
C PRO A 110 -15.55 -3.78 -17.46
N LEU A 111 -16.04 -3.46 -18.66
CA LEU A 111 -15.65 -4.15 -19.89
C LEU A 111 -14.29 -3.58 -20.34
N LEU A 112 -13.31 -4.48 -20.50
CA LEU A 112 -12.04 -4.23 -21.18
C LEU A 112 -12.28 -3.72 -22.62
N PRO A 113 -11.44 -2.82 -23.15
CA PRO A 113 -11.18 -2.78 -24.57
C PRO A 113 -9.90 -3.56 -24.89
N SER A 114 -10.03 -4.63 -25.65
CA SER A 114 -8.90 -5.22 -26.39
C SER A 114 -8.61 -4.40 -27.64
N SER A 115 -7.34 -4.35 -28.03
CA SER A 115 -6.83 -4.58 -29.41
C SER A 115 -5.85 -3.51 -29.91
N GLU A 116 -4.60 -3.97 -30.04
CA GLU A 116 -3.55 -3.67 -31.04
C GLU A 116 -3.50 -2.31 -31.73
N ASN A 117 -2.38 -1.59 -31.52
CA ASN A 117 -1.61 -1.06 -32.65
C ASN A 117 -0.14 -0.80 -32.22
N ASP A 118 0.80 -1.47 -32.90
CA ASP A 118 2.24 -1.24 -32.77
C ASP A 118 2.65 0.00 -33.58
N ALA A 119 3.31 0.97 -32.95
CA ALA A 119 4.19 1.91 -33.65
C ALA A 119 5.26 2.44 -32.69
N TRP A 120 6.52 2.23 -33.08
CA TRP A 120 7.72 2.68 -32.40
C TRP A 120 7.84 4.20 -32.47
N GLU A 121 8.08 4.90 -31.35
CA GLU A 121 8.98 6.06 -31.34
C GLU A 121 9.69 6.20 -30.00
N ILE A 122 11.01 6.38 -30.11
CA ILE A 122 11.99 6.52 -29.05
C ILE A 122 12.16 8.03 -28.75
N ASN A 123 11.99 8.38 -27.47
CA ASN A 123 12.69 9.45 -26.74
C ASN A 123 12.33 10.94 -27.03
N ASN A 124 11.69 11.63 -26.07
CA ASN A 124 12.37 12.58 -25.18
C ASN A 124 11.41 13.31 -24.23
N ARG A 125 11.92 13.53 -23.01
CA ARG A 125 11.45 14.35 -21.89
C ARG A 125 10.85 15.72 -22.31
N SER A 126 9.59 15.97 -21.95
CA SER A 126 9.14 17.28 -21.45
C SER A 126 7.90 17.13 -20.57
N ILE A 127 7.98 17.77 -19.41
CA ILE A 127 6.94 17.95 -18.42
C ILE A 127 5.74 18.60 -19.11
N ALA A 128 4.61 17.88 -19.18
CA ALA A 128 3.34 18.44 -19.64
C ALA A 128 2.39 18.53 -18.44
N VAL A 129 2.42 19.72 -17.83
CA VAL A 129 1.29 20.27 -17.08
C VAL A 129 0.07 20.29 -18.01
N THR A 130 -1.11 19.98 -17.45
CA THR A 130 -2.46 19.94 -18.07
C THR A 130 -2.89 18.63 -18.74
N GLN A 131 -3.55 17.77 -17.94
CA GLN A 131 -4.77 17.08 -18.36
C GLN A 131 -5.66 16.80 -17.14
N GLN A 132 -6.28 17.88 -16.64
CA GLN A 132 -7.45 17.80 -15.79
C GLN A 132 -8.68 17.70 -16.70
N LEU A 133 -9.10 16.48 -17.02
CA LEU A 133 -10.41 16.19 -17.60
C LEU A 133 -11.12 15.12 -16.76
N GLN A 134 -12.01 15.60 -15.91
CA GLN A 134 -13.39 15.14 -15.75
C GLN A 134 -13.67 13.63 -15.59
N GLY A 135 -13.89 13.22 -14.33
CA GLY A 135 -14.67 12.02 -13.96
C GLY A 135 -13.84 10.74 -13.79
N SER A 136 -13.81 10.18 -12.58
CA SER A 136 -13.15 8.92 -12.17
C SER A 136 -11.63 8.91 -11.92
N ASN A 137 -10.93 10.04 -12.05
CA ASN A 137 -9.46 10.12 -12.00
C ASN A 137 -8.80 9.96 -10.61
N HIS A 138 -9.56 9.85 -9.50
CA HIS A 138 -8.96 9.73 -8.15
C HIS A 138 -8.30 8.36 -7.91
N TRP A 139 -8.88 7.30 -8.48
CA TRP A 139 -8.33 5.96 -8.36
C TRP A 139 -7.03 5.79 -9.13
N GLU A 140 -6.97 6.32 -10.36
CA GLU A 140 -5.75 6.34 -11.20
C GLU A 140 -4.65 7.17 -10.54
N THR A 141 -5.01 8.33 -9.98
CA THR A 141 -4.09 9.18 -9.23
C THR A 141 -3.55 8.47 -7.98
N LEU A 142 -4.43 7.80 -7.23
CA LEU A 142 -4.05 7.02 -6.04
C LEU A 142 -3.11 5.87 -6.40
N GLU A 143 -3.39 5.13 -7.48
CA GLU A 143 -2.54 4.05 -7.98
C GLU A 143 -1.14 4.57 -8.36
N LEU A 144 -1.07 5.65 -9.14
CA LEU A 144 0.17 6.26 -9.59
C LEU A 144 1.06 6.70 -8.40
N TYR A 145 0.49 7.39 -7.42
CA TYR A 145 1.26 7.84 -6.27
C TYR A 145 1.62 6.68 -5.34
N LEU A 146 0.73 5.71 -5.15
CA LEU A 146 1.05 4.55 -4.32
C LEU A 146 2.20 3.74 -4.93
N ASP A 147 2.23 3.57 -6.26
CA ASP A 147 3.33 2.91 -6.96
C ASP A 147 4.67 3.63 -6.77
N LYS A 148 4.65 4.96 -6.75
CA LYS A 148 5.81 5.83 -6.53
C LYS A 148 6.34 5.77 -5.08
N TYR A 149 5.45 5.72 -4.08
CA TYR A 149 5.80 5.86 -2.66
C TYR A 149 5.87 4.55 -1.87
N LYS A 150 5.40 3.42 -2.42
CA LYS A 150 5.40 2.11 -1.73
C LYS A 150 6.77 1.62 -1.25
N ASP A 151 7.85 2.02 -1.91
CA ASP A 151 9.20 1.63 -1.50
C ASP A 151 9.72 2.46 -0.32
N LEU A 152 9.24 3.70 -0.20
CA LEU A 152 9.57 4.59 0.91
C LEU A 152 8.77 4.21 2.16
N HIS A 153 7.53 3.78 1.99
CA HIS A 153 6.68 3.32 3.07
C HIS A 153 5.90 2.04 2.70
N PRO A 154 6.43 0.85 3.05
CA PRO A 154 5.82 -0.44 2.71
C PRO A 154 4.42 -0.67 3.29
N ARG A 155 3.99 0.12 4.30
CA ARG A 155 2.65 0.07 4.90
C ARG A 155 1.58 0.85 4.16
N LEU A 156 1.93 1.69 3.18
CA LEU A 156 0.93 2.51 2.50
C LEU A 156 -0.23 1.68 1.88
N PRO A 157 0.00 0.53 1.24
CA PRO A 157 -1.10 -0.27 0.72
C PRO A 157 -2.06 -0.75 1.82
N VAL A 158 -1.54 -1.10 3.01
CA VAL A 158 -2.33 -1.49 4.19
C VAL A 158 -3.22 -0.33 4.62
N ILE A 159 -2.66 0.87 4.71
CA ILE A 159 -3.35 2.07 5.21
C ILE A 159 -4.41 2.53 4.23
N VAL A 160 -4.12 2.49 2.92
CA VAL A 160 -5.10 2.79 1.89
C VAL A 160 -6.25 1.79 1.94
N ALA A 161 -5.97 0.48 1.98
CA ALA A 161 -7.00 -0.54 2.07
C ALA A 161 -7.83 -0.42 3.37
N GLU A 162 -7.19 -0.18 4.50
CA GLU A 162 -7.84 0.05 5.79
C GLU A 162 -8.76 1.27 5.74
N THR A 163 -8.29 2.38 5.18
CA THR A 163 -9.07 3.62 5.08
C THR A 163 -10.28 3.47 4.16
N LEU A 164 -10.12 2.77 3.04
CA LEU A 164 -11.21 2.48 2.12
C LEU A 164 -12.30 1.64 2.80
N LEU A 165 -11.91 0.54 3.43
CA LEU A 165 -12.84 -0.36 4.15
C LEU A 165 -13.48 0.29 5.38
N TYR A 166 -12.76 1.19 6.06
CA TYR A 166 -13.31 1.98 7.16
C TYR A 166 -14.39 2.96 6.68
N THR A 167 -14.16 3.59 5.52
CA THR A 167 -15.07 4.60 4.97
C THR A 167 -16.31 3.98 4.34
N ASP A 168 -16.16 2.86 3.63
CA ASP A 168 -17.26 2.10 3.04
C ASP A 168 -16.98 0.59 3.20
N PRO A 169 -17.65 -0.11 4.14
CA PRO A 169 -17.39 -1.53 4.38
C PRO A 169 -17.82 -2.43 3.22
N GLU A 170 -18.70 -1.95 2.34
CA GLU A 170 -19.19 -2.68 1.15
C GLU A 170 -18.36 -2.38 -0.11
N ILE A 171 -17.29 -1.58 0.00
CA ILE A 171 -16.44 -1.26 -1.14
C ILE A 171 -15.66 -2.49 -1.59
N GLU A 172 -15.69 -2.76 -2.89
CA GLU A 172 -14.79 -3.72 -3.50
C GLU A 172 -13.43 -3.07 -3.71
N LEU A 173 -12.39 -3.65 -3.09
CA LEU A 173 -11.03 -3.15 -3.26
C LEU A 173 -10.58 -3.32 -4.72
N PRO A 174 -9.94 -2.30 -5.33
CA PRO A 174 -9.43 -2.41 -6.69
C PRO A 174 -8.44 -3.56 -6.85
N LEU A 175 -8.47 -4.21 -8.02
CA LEU A 175 -7.60 -5.34 -8.33
C LEU A 175 -6.11 -5.00 -8.22
N TRP A 176 -5.70 -3.82 -8.66
CA TRP A 176 -4.31 -3.37 -8.54
C TRP A 176 -3.85 -3.31 -7.07
N LEU A 177 -4.74 -2.88 -6.16
CA LEU A 177 -4.43 -2.78 -4.72
C LEU A 177 -4.29 -4.18 -4.13
N VAL A 178 -5.22 -5.07 -4.43
CA VAL A 178 -5.18 -6.48 -4.01
C VAL A 178 -3.92 -7.17 -4.54
N GLN A 179 -3.53 -6.90 -5.79
CA GLN A 179 -2.31 -7.43 -6.39
C GLN A 179 -1.05 -6.95 -5.66
N MET A 180 -1.02 -5.74 -5.11
CA MET A 180 0.12 -5.27 -4.30
C MET A 180 0.33 -6.09 -3.02
N PHE A 181 -0.72 -6.69 -2.45
CA PHE A 181 -0.60 -7.62 -1.32
C PHE A 181 -0.22 -9.04 -1.76
N LYS A 182 -0.67 -9.46 -2.95
CA LYS A 182 -0.47 -10.83 -3.48
C LYS A 182 0.87 -11.03 -4.19
N ALA A 183 1.38 -10.00 -4.88
CA ALA A 183 2.52 -10.10 -5.77
C ALA A 183 3.76 -9.38 -5.22
N ASN A 184 4.91 -10.05 -5.27
CA ASN A 184 6.20 -9.39 -5.11
C ASN A 184 6.72 -8.91 -6.48
N LYS A 185 7.57 -7.87 -6.46
CA LYS A 185 8.16 -7.13 -7.62
C LYS A 185 8.82 -7.96 -8.73
N ALA A 186 8.90 -9.29 -8.60
CA ALA A 186 9.42 -10.19 -9.61
C ALA A 186 8.31 -11.17 -10.02
N GLY A 187 7.49 -10.76 -10.99
CA GLY A 187 6.60 -11.57 -11.82
C GLY A 187 5.90 -12.76 -11.16
N ASN A 188 4.61 -12.61 -10.85
CA ASN A 188 3.66 -13.70 -10.55
C ASN A 188 4.13 -14.79 -9.58
N LYS A 189 5.11 -14.52 -8.71
CA LYS A 189 5.47 -15.40 -7.61
C LYS A 189 4.90 -14.85 -6.32
N ILE A 190 3.97 -15.60 -5.74
CA ILE A 190 3.53 -15.42 -4.36
C ILE A 190 4.79 -15.51 -3.50
N SER A 191 5.06 -14.47 -2.71
CA SER A 191 6.17 -14.51 -1.76
C SER A 191 5.84 -15.53 -0.69
N TRP A 192 6.49 -16.69 -0.74
CA TRP A 192 6.33 -17.72 0.28
C TRP A 192 6.97 -17.23 1.58
N GLY A 193 6.10 -16.87 2.54
CA GLY A 193 6.47 -16.34 3.85
C GLY A 193 5.75 -15.04 4.15
N MET A 194 4.90 -15.05 5.19
CA MET A 194 4.19 -13.88 5.70
C MET A 194 5.05 -13.01 6.63
N SER A 195 6.37 -13.25 6.63
CA SER A 195 7.39 -12.36 7.19
C SER A 195 7.97 -11.45 6.10
N GLY A 196 7.18 -11.15 5.07
CA GLY A 196 7.49 -10.20 4.01
C GLY A 196 7.12 -8.77 4.39
N LYS A 197 7.32 -7.84 3.45
CA LYS A 197 6.98 -6.41 3.57
C LYS A 197 5.59 -6.24 4.20
N GLU A 198 5.41 -5.18 4.99
CA GLU A 198 4.22 -4.95 5.83
C GLU A 198 2.86 -5.00 5.09
N ALA A 199 2.84 -4.84 3.76
CA ALA A 199 1.72 -5.17 2.89
C ALA A 199 1.77 -6.63 2.40
N ASP A 200 1.47 -7.57 3.30
CA ASP A 200 1.46 -9.01 3.01
C ASP A 200 0.03 -9.58 2.87
N PRO A 201 -0.14 -10.79 2.29
CA PRO A 201 -1.47 -11.40 2.18
C PRO A 201 -2.17 -11.60 3.55
N ALA A 202 -1.44 -11.67 4.67
CA ALA A 202 -2.05 -11.77 6.01
C ALA A 202 -2.57 -10.42 6.48
N ALA A 203 -1.92 -9.31 6.16
CA ALA A 203 -2.48 -7.98 6.40
C ALA A 203 -3.81 -7.84 5.68
N LEU A 204 -3.89 -8.20 4.40
CA LEU A 204 -5.15 -8.14 3.66
C LEU A 204 -6.22 -9.08 4.24
N PHE A 205 -5.85 -10.32 4.58
CA PHE A 205 -6.76 -11.26 5.22
C PHE A 205 -7.31 -10.75 6.56
N ARG A 206 -6.45 -10.16 7.40
CA ARG A 206 -6.84 -9.54 8.67
C ARG A 206 -7.76 -8.34 8.46
N LEU A 207 -7.48 -7.50 7.46
CA LEU A 207 -8.35 -6.38 7.10
C LEU A 207 -9.75 -6.87 6.72
N TYR A 208 -9.86 -7.86 5.84
CA TYR A 208 -11.18 -8.40 5.46
C TYR A 208 -11.96 -8.98 6.65
N ILE A 209 -11.29 -9.67 7.58
CA ILE A 209 -11.92 -10.17 8.80
C ILE A 209 -12.40 -9.02 9.70
N ASN A 210 -11.58 -7.99 9.87
CA ASN A 210 -11.88 -6.86 10.74
C ASN A 210 -13.07 -6.03 10.24
N TYR A 211 -13.21 -5.90 8.91
CA TYR A 211 -14.30 -5.15 8.27
C TYR A 211 -15.50 -6.02 7.84
N GLY A 212 -15.57 -7.30 8.27
CA GLY A 212 -16.74 -8.15 8.03
C GLY A 212 -16.86 -8.74 6.62
N ARG A 213 -15.81 -8.64 5.79
CA ARG A 213 -15.79 -9.15 4.42
C ARG A 213 -15.41 -10.63 4.39
N HIS A 214 -16.25 -11.46 5.02
CA HIS A 214 -15.96 -12.87 5.25
C HIS A 214 -15.81 -13.69 3.96
N ALA A 215 -16.62 -13.39 2.94
CA ALA A 215 -16.55 -14.11 1.66
C ALA A 215 -15.18 -13.93 0.98
N GLU A 216 -14.65 -12.72 0.97
CA GLU A 216 -13.35 -12.42 0.37
C GLU A 216 -12.18 -12.86 1.22
N ALA A 217 -12.32 -12.80 2.55
CA ALA A 217 -11.35 -13.43 3.45
C ALA A 217 -11.23 -14.93 3.15
N THR A 218 -12.36 -15.65 3.02
CA THR A 218 -12.36 -17.08 2.68
C THR A 218 -11.76 -17.32 1.29
N ASN A 219 -12.17 -16.57 0.26
CA ASN A 219 -11.66 -16.76 -1.09
C ASN A 219 -10.16 -16.50 -1.19
N LEU A 220 -9.65 -15.43 -0.55
CA LEU A 220 -8.22 -15.12 -0.50
C LEU A 220 -7.42 -16.27 0.13
N LEU A 221 -7.95 -16.86 1.20
CA LEU A 221 -7.31 -17.97 1.89
C LEU A 221 -7.29 -19.23 1.02
N VAL A 222 -8.42 -19.58 0.40
CA VAL A 222 -8.52 -20.73 -0.50
C VAL A 222 -7.56 -20.57 -1.67
N GLU A 223 -7.56 -19.42 -2.34
CA GLU A 223 -6.66 -19.11 -3.45
C GLU A 223 -5.18 -19.23 -3.03
N TYR A 224 -4.83 -18.74 -1.84
CA TYR A 224 -3.46 -18.87 -1.31
C TYR A 224 -3.07 -20.34 -1.06
N LEU A 225 -3.96 -21.13 -0.46
CA LEU A 225 -3.73 -22.55 -0.17
C LEU A 225 -3.68 -23.41 -1.45
N GLU A 226 -4.51 -23.11 -2.45
CA GLU A 226 -4.48 -23.78 -3.75
C GLU A 226 -3.22 -23.43 -4.53
N SER A 227 -2.78 -22.17 -4.48
CA SER A 227 -1.51 -21.74 -5.07
C SER A 227 -0.31 -22.43 -4.39
N PHE A 228 -0.41 -22.68 -3.08
CA PHE A 228 0.59 -23.41 -2.32
C PHE A 228 0.66 -24.89 -2.76
N ALA A 229 -0.50 -25.53 -2.94
CA ALA A 229 -0.57 -26.91 -3.41
C ALA A 229 -0.06 -27.08 -4.86
N SER A 230 -0.36 -26.12 -5.75
CA SER A 230 -0.02 -26.17 -7.18
C SER A 230 1.42 -25.71 -7.53
N SER A 231 2.28 -25.52 -6.53
CA SER A 231 3.65 -25.05 -6.72
C SER A 231 4.51 -26.01 -7.54
N ARG A 232 5.33 -25.45 -8.45
CA ARG A 232 6.25 -26.22 -9.32
C ARG A 232 7.37 -26.88 -8.51
N PRO A 233 8.01 -27.96 -9.00
CA PRO A 233 9.04 -28.71 -8.26
C PRO A 233 10.21 -27.87 -7.70
N VAL A 234 10.61 -26.79 -8.39
CA VAL A 234 11.66 -25.86 -7.91
C VAL A 234 11.19 -25.05 -6.68
N ASP A 235 9.90 -24.74 -6.62
CA ASP A 235 9.27 -24.03 -5.51
C ASP A 235 8.84 -24.99 -4.38
N VAL A 236 8.79 -26.30 -4.62
CA VAL A 236 8.59 -27.35 -3.58
C VAL A 236 9.74 -27.37 -2.57
N LEU A 237 10.97 -27.02 -2.97
CA LEU A 237 12.09 -26.85 -2.04
C LEU A 237 11.84 -25.70 -1.05
N HIS A 238 11.18 -24.63 -1.49
CA HIS A 238 10.75 -23.54 -0.62
C HIS A 238 9.56 -23.94 0.25
N ARG A 239 8.64 -24.76 -0.28
CA ARG A 239 7.52 -25.38 0.47
C ARG A 239 8.00 -26.23 1.64
N LYS A 240 9.06 -27.02 1.42
CA LYS A 240 9.67 -27.94 2.39
C LYS A 240 10.59 -27.23 3.41
N LYS A 241 10.86 -25.94 3.24
CA LYS A 241 11.66 -25.17 4.20
C LYS A 241 10.83 -24.85 5.43
N MET A 242 11.13 -25.50 6.55
CA MET A 242 10.60 -25.15 7.88
C MET A 242 10.82 -23.65 8.10
N SER A 243 9.74 -22.89 8.32
CA SER A 243 9.67 -21.40 8.42
C SER A 243 9.18 -20.62 7.18
N ALA A 244 8.94 -21.26 6.02
CA ALA A 244 8.44 -20.55 4.83
C ALA A 244 6.91 -20.30 4.85
N VAL A 245 6.17 -20.94 5.76
CA VAL A 245 4.71 -20.85 5.83
C VAL A 245 4.32 -20.37 7.22
N TRP A 246 4.48 -19.08 7.49
CA TRP A 246 3.71 -18.49 8.58
C TRP A 246 2.27 -18.41 8.11
N PHE A 247 1.33 -18.95 8.86
CA PHE A 247 -0.09 -18.88 8.54
C PHE A 247 -0.80 -18.28 9.75
N PRO A 248 -1.66 -17.26 9.58
CA PRO A 248 -2.32 -16.61 10.71
C PRO A 248 -3.48 -17.49 11.20
N TYR A 249 -3.18 -18.66 11.78
CA TYR A 249 -4.17 -19.62 12.29
C TYR A 249 -5.17 -18.96 13.26
N THR A 250 -4.70 -17.99 14.06
CA THR A 250 -5.55 -17.21 14.97
C THR A 250 -6.58 -16.36 14.22
N ALA A 251 -6.22 -15.79 13.07
CA ALA A 251 -7.16 -15.04 12.22
C ALA A 251 -8.15 -16.00 11.52
N VAL A 252 -7.70 -17.19 11.12
CA VAL A 252 -8.58 -18.22 10.54
C VAL A 252 -9.59 -18.73 11.55
N GLU A 253 -9.16 -18.98 12.79
CA GLU A 253 -10.05 -19.34 13.90
C GLU A 253 -11.08 -18.22 14.16
N ARG A 254 -10.63 -16.96 14.18
CA ARG A 254 -11.53 -15.81 14.32
C ARG A 254 -12.59 -15.76 13.22
N LEU A 255 -12.20 -15.97 11.95
CA LEU A 255 -13.13 -16.04 10.83
C LEU A 255 -14.15 -17.18 11.01
N TRP A 256 -13.69 -18.36 11.45
CA TRP A 256 -14.56 -19.50 11.72
C TRP A 256 -15.61 -19.20 12.80
N CYS A 257 -15.18 -18.58 13.90
CA CYS A 257 -16.05 -18.16 14.99
C CYS A 257 -17.08 -17.12 14.54
N GLN A 258 -16.66 -16.09 13.80
CA GLN A 258 -17.54 -15.05 13.27
C GLN A 258 -18.62 -15.63 12.33
N LEU A 259 -18.23 -16.54 11.43
CA LEU A 259 -19.20 -17.25 10.57
C LEU A 259 -20.21 -18.07 11.38
N GLY A 260 -19.80 -18.64 12.52
CA GLY A 260 -20.71 -19.35 13.44
C GLY A 260 -21.62 -18.43 14.25
N GLU A 261 -21.18 -17.22 14.57
CA GLU A 261 -22.02 -16.20 15.21
C GLU A 261 -23.08 -15.67 14.24
N MET A 262 -22.69 -15.36 13.00
CA MET A 262 -23.64 -14.93 11.95
C MET A 262 -24.71 -15.98 11.67
N GLN A 263 -24.31 -17.25 11.60
CA GLN A 263 -25.23 -18.37 11.42
C GLN A 263 -26.23 -18.48 12.57
N ARG A 264 -25.76 -18.35 13.83
CA ARG A 264 -26.62 -18.36 15.02
C ARG A 264 -27.56 -17.16 15.08
N ALA A 265 -27.14 -16.02 14.54
CA ALA A 265 -27.96 -14.82 14.40
C ALA A 265 -28.98 -14.90 13.24
N GLY A 266 -28.97 -15.98 12.45
CA GLY A 266 -29.90 -16.18 11.33
C GLY A 266 -29.55 -15.38 10.07
N HIS A 267 -28.39 -14.73 10.04
CA HIS A 267 -27.92 -14.00 8.85
C HIS A 267 -27.32 -14.97 7.85
N SER A 268 -27.87 -14.99 6.62
CA SER A 268 -27.26 -15.66 5.45
C SER A 268 -26.72 -17.07 5.76
N VAL A 269 -27.53 -17.89 6.44
CA VAL A 269 -27.13 -19.22 6.96
C VAL A 269 -26.49 -20.11 5.89
N ASP A 270 -27.11 -20.16 4.70
CA ASP A 270 -26.59 -20.95 3.57
C ASP A 270 -25.22 -20.47 3.08
N GLN A 271 -24.98 -19.15 3.10
CA GLN A 271 -23.71 -18.56 2.71
C GLN A 271 -22.63 -18.86 3.76
N CYS A 272 -22.94 -18.74 5.05
CA CYS A 272 -22.03 -19.10 6.13
C CYS A 272 -21.64 -20.59 6.06
N ASP A 273 -22.61 -21.48 5.81
CA ASP A 273 -22.35 -22.91 5.64
C ASP A 273 -21.47 -23.22 4.44
N ARG A 274 -21.71 -22.53 3.30
CA ARG A 274 -20.86 -22.65 2.11
C ARG A 274 -19.43 -22.20 2.40
N LEU A 275 -19.24 -21.05 3.03
CA LEU A 275 -17.91 -20.52 3.36
C LEU A 275 -17.17 -21.42 4.34
N LYS A 276 -17.85 -21.93 5.38
CA LYS A 276 -17.26 -22.90 6.31
C LYS A 276 -16.82 -24.19 5.62
N LYS A 277 -17.64 -24.73 4.70
CA LYS A 277 -17.28 -25.93 3.93
C LYS A 277 -16.04 -25.70 3.06
N LEU A 278 -15.96 -24.55 2.37
CA LEU A 278 -14.79 -24.19 1.58
C LEU A 278 -13.54 -24.05 2.45
N LEU A 279 -13.66 -23.34 3.56
CA LEU A 279 -12.57 -23.11 4.51
C LEU A 279 -12.04 -24.43 5.08
N HIS A 280 -12.93 -25.30 5.54
CA HIS A 280 -12.58 -26.61 6.08
C HIS A 280 -11.93 -27.50 5.02
N GLY A 281 -12.47 -27.54 3.80
CA GLY A 281 -11.93 -28.34 2.70
C GLY A 281 -10.51 -27.91 2.29
N ALA A 282 -10.28 -26.61 2.16
CA ALA A 282 -8.97 -26.06 1.81
C ALA A 282 -7.94 -26.30 2.92
N LEU A 283 -8.30 -26.07 4.19
CA LEU A 283 -7.42 -26.33 5.32
C LEU A 283 -7.04 -27.81 5.43
N MET A 284 -7.99 -28.72 5.23
CA MET A 284 -7.71 -30.14 5.33
C MET A 284 -6.82 -30.63 4.19
N SER A 285 -7.06 -30.15 2.97
CA SER A 285 -6.18 -30.41 1.83
C SER A 285 -4.76 -29.88 2.08
N HIS A 286 -4.64 -28.69 2.67
CA HIS A 286 -3.34 -28.12 3.04
C HIS A 286 -2.61 -28.96 4.10
N LEU A 287 -3.30 -29.34 5.18
CA LEU A 287 -2.69 -30.16 6.24
C LEU A 287 -2.24 -31.53 5.72
N GLN A 288 -3.03 -32.16 4.84
CA GLN A 288 -2.63 -33.40 4.17
C GLN A 288 -1.37 -33.19 3.31
N GLN A 289 -1.31 -32.09 2.56
CA GLN A 289 -0.13 -31.75 1.75
C GLN A 289 1.12 -31.54 2.61
N VAL A 290 0.99 -30.86 3.76
CA VAL A 290 2.11 -30.63 4.70
C VAL A 290 2.62 -31.95 5.30
N VAL A 291 1.73 -32.90 5.60
CA VAL A 291 2.13 -34.25 6.07
C VAL A 291 2.93 -34.98 4.99
N VAL A 292 2.42 -35.02 3.75
CA VAL A 292 3.12 -35.63 2.61
C VAL A 292 4.49 -34.98 2.39
N ASP A 293 4.56 -33.65 2.45
CA ASP A 293 5.82 -32.92 2.30
C ASP A 293 6.84 -33.24 3.40
N SER A 294 6.38 -33.43 4.63
CA SER A 294 7.22 -33.82 5.76
C SER A 294 7.77 -35.24 5.59
N ASP A 295 6.93 -36.19 5.18
CA ASP A 295 7.33 -37.59 4.95
C ASP A 295 8.33 -37.71 3.78
N ASP A 296 8.15 -36.93 2.72
CA ASP A 296 9.11 -36.82 1.62
C ASP A 296 10.48 -36.31 2.09
N VAL A 297 10.50 -35.31 2.98
CA VAL A 297 11.76 -34.78 3.53
C VAL A 297 12.46 -35.85 4.36
N LEU A 298 11.72 -36.56 5.22
CA LEU A 298 12.28 -37.63 6.06
C LEU A 298 12.82 -38.79 5.24
N SER A 299 12.12 -39.23 4.19
CA SER A 299 12.59 -40.29 3.29
C SER A 299 13.85 -39.89 2.51
N SER A 300 13.94 -38.63 2.04
CA SER A 300 15.14 -38.13 1.34
C SER A 300 16.40 -38.06 2.21
N VAL A 301 16.24 -37.97 3.54
CA VAL A 301 17.36 -38.01 4.50
C VAL A 301 17.76 -39.46 4.82
N GLY A 302 16.81 -40.39 4.84
CA GLY A 302 17.05 -41.81 5.13
C GLY A 302 17.85 -42.56 4.06
N ASP A 303 17.71 -42.19 2.78
CA ASP A 303 18.45 -42.82 1.67
C ASP A 303 19.93 -42.36 1.58
N GLY A 304 20.34 -41.34 2.33
CA GLY A 304 21.70 -40.81 2.33
C GLY A 304 22.69 -41.51 3.27
N GLN A 305 22.22 -42.42 4.14
CA GLN A 305 23.03 -42.99 5.22
C GLN A 305 23.44 -44.46 4.99
N GLY A 306 23.31 -44.97 3.76
CA GLY A 306 23.60 -46.36 3.38
C GLY A 306 24.77 -46.58 2.41
N MET A 307 25.62 -45.57 2.13
CA MET A 307 26.73 -45.69 1.17
C MET A 307 28.11 -45.27 1.72
N GLU A 308 28.37 -45.46 3.01
CA GLU A 308 29.73 -45.49 3.56
C GLU A 308 29.93 -46.77 4.38
N ASP A 309 29.92 -47.93 3.72
CA ASP A 309 30.50 -49.16 4.27
C ASP A 309 30.70 -50.17 3.13
N GLN A 310 31.65 -49.87 2.24
CA GLN A 310 32.39 -50.84 1.45
C GLN A 310 33.44 -50.11 0.60
N SER A 311 34.65 -49.93 1.13
CA SER A 311 35.90 -50.05 0.37
C SER A 311 37.13 -49.88 1.28
N SER A 312 37.88 -50.98 1.36
CA SER A 312 39.29 -51.15 1.79
C SER A 312 39.61 -51.17 3.27
#